data_AF-A0A081NYI7-F1
#
_entry.id   AF-A0A081NYI7-F1
#
_cell.length_a   1.000
_cell.length_b   1.000
_cell.length_c   1.000
_cell.angle_alpha   90.00
_cell.angle_beta   90.00
_cell.angle_gamma   90.00
#
_symmetry.space_group_name_H-M   'P 1'
#
loop_
_entity.id
_entity.type
_entity.pdbx_description
1 polymer ?
#
loop_
_entity_poly.entity_id
_entity_poly.type
_entity_poly.pdbx_seq_one_letter_code
_entity_poly.pdbx_strand_id
1 'polypeptide(L)'
;MKRKLLLWISIILLVITAVTLLFSHNQLEEKHEEEIRRVISSNGGGVVKIERVEPEDSPFADDFNKSNVVYKITYHKRVQNKGDAIEFYSIGWSSNFKHDVSY
;
A
#
# COMPACT_ATOMS: atom_id res chain seq x y z
N MET A 1 -8.36 38.13 29.11
CA MET A 1 -9.03 36.88 28.67
C MET A 1 -8.78 36.53 27.21
N LYS A 2 -8.90 37.46 26.25
CA LYS A 2 -8.71 37.22 24.80
C LYS A 2 -7.36 36.58 24.40
N ARG A 3 -6.25 36.97 25.04
CA ARG A 3 -4.91 36.42 24.75
C ARG A 3 -4.75 34.94 25.14
N LYS A 4 -5.37 34.53 26.25
CA LYS A 4 -5.38 33.12 26.68
C LYS A 4 -6.23 32.27 25.73
N LEU A 5 -7.37 32.81 25.29
CA LEU A 5 -8.26 32.15 24.31
C LEU A 5 -7.55 31.94 22.96
N LEU A 6 -6.84 32.95 22.45
CA LEU A 6 -6.07 32.85 21.20
C LEU A 6 -4.98 31.78 21.28
N LEU A 7 -4.28 31.67 22.42
CA LEU A 7 -3.29 30.63 22.64
C LEU A 7 -3.90 29.22 22.63
N TRP A 8 -5.06 29.04 23.28
CA TRP A 8 -5.78 27.77 23.23
C TRP A 8 -6.23 27.39 21.82
N ILE A 9 -6.75 28.34 21.04
CA ILE A 9 -7.15 28.12 19.65
C ILE A 9 -5.94 27.70 18.80
N SER A 10 -4.80 28.37 18.95
CA SER A 10 -3.59 27.99 18.21
C SER A 10 -3.10 26.59 18.57
N ILE A 11 -3.19 26.19 19.84
CA ILE A 11 -2.78 24.84 20.28
C ILE A 11 -3.71 23.78 19.68
N ILE A 12 -5.03 24.01 19.73
CA ILE A 12 -6.02 23.09 19.16
C ILE A 12 -5.81 22.94 17.66
N LEU A 13 -5.57 24.03 16.94
CA LEU A 13 -5.31 23.99 15.49
C LEU A 13 -4.06 23.15 15.17
N LEU A 14 -3.00 23.29 15.97
CA LEU A 14 -1.74 22.54 15.80
C LEU A 14 -1.95 21.04 16.04
N VAL A 15 -2.73 20.69 17.08
CA VAL A 15 -3.11 19.30 17.38
C VAL A 15 -3.95 18.70 16.25
N ILE A 16 -4.98 19.41 15.76
CA ILE A 16 -5.81 18.94 14.64
C ILE A 16 -4.94 18.68 13.40
N THR A 17 -4.03 19.62 13.09
CA THR A 17 -3.13 19.47 11.94
C THR A 17 -2.26 18.22 12.07
N ALA A 18 -1.65 17.99 13.24
CA ALA A 18 -0.86 16.80 13.51
C ALA A 18 -1.68 15.50 13.36
N VAL A 19 -2.91 15.47 13.88
CA VAL A 19 -3.80 14.31 13.75
C VAL A 19 -4.15 14.04 12.29
N THR A 20 -4.48 15.08 11.51
CA THR A 20 -4.84 14.90 10.09
C THR A 20 -3.69 14.35 9.24
N LEU A 21 -2.44 14.75 9.53
CA LEU A 21 -1.27 14.24 8.81
C LEU A 21 -1.05 12.75 9.09
N LEU A 22 -1.18 12.33 10.35
CA LEU A 22 -1.04 10.91 10.73
C LEU A 22 -2.16 10.05 10.11
N PHE A 23 -3.40 10.53 10.10
CA PHE A 23 -4.54 9.78 9.58
C PHE A 23 -4.55 9.67 8.05
N SER A 24 -3.95 10.63 7.35
CA SER A 24 -3.89 10.64 5.87
C SER A 24 -2.92 9.58 5.34
N HIS A 25 -1.82 9.32 6.04
CA HIS A 25 -0.84 8.33 5.59
C HIS A 25 -1.36 6.89 5.72
N ASN A 26 -1.95 6.56 6.88
CA ASN A 26 -2.40 5.20 7.16
C ASN A 26 -3.57 4.76 6.27
N GLN A 27 -4.53 5.66 5.98
CA GLN A 27 -5.67 5.31 5.13
C GLN A 27 -5.27 4.97 3.69
N LEU A 28 -4.21 5.58 3.16
CA LEU A 28 -3.76 5.31 1.81
C LEU A 28 -3.15 3.91 1.69
N GLU A 29 -2.36 3.50 2.70
CA GLU A 29 -1.78 2.15 2.75
C GLU A 29 -2.87 1.08 2.88
N GLU A 30 -3.85 1.29 3.77
CA GLU A 30 -4.99 0.38 3.92
C GLU A 30 -5.77 0.21 2.61
N LYS A 31 -6.02 1.31 1.88
CA LYS A 31 -6.74 1.25 0.59
C LYS A 31 -5.98 0.48 -0.49
N HIS A 32 -4.66 0.63 -0.54
CA HIS A 32 -3.84 -0.15 -1.47
C HIS A 32 -3.84 -1.64 -1.11
N GLU A 33 -3.71 -1.98 0.17
CA GLU A 33 -3.77 -3.37 0.61
C GLU A 33 -5.13 -4.01 0.34
N GLU A 34 -6.23 -3.29 0.58
CA GLU A 34 -7.59 -3.74 0.25
C GLU A 34 -7.72 -4.07 -1.24
N GLU A 35 -7.20 -3.19 -2.11
CA GLU A 35 -7.24 -3.38 -3.56
C GLU A 35 -6.42 -4.60 -4.00
N ILE A 36 -5.20 -4.75 -3.46
CA ILE A 36 -4.34 -5.92 -3.71
C ILE A 36 -5.07 -7.21 -3.33
N ARG A 37 -5.67 -7.25 -2.13
CA ARG A 37 -6.45 -8.41 -1.66
C ARG A 37 -7.63 -8.68 -2.56
N ARG A 38 -8.35 -7.64 -2.99
CA ARG A 38 -9.51 -7.74 -3.87
C ARG A 38 -9.13 -8.36 -5.22
N VAL A 39 -8.07 -7.86 -5.87
CA VAL A 39 -7.60 -8.34 -7.17
C VAL A 39 -7.10 -9.78 -7.10
N ILE A 40 -6.34 -10.13 -6.08
CA ILE A 40 -5.85 -11.51 -5.90
C ILE A 40 -7.01 -12.47 -5.62
N SER A 41 -7.97 -12.05 -4.79
CA SER A 41 -9.15 -12.86 -4.45
C SER A 41 -10.09 -13.04 -5.64
N SER A 42 -10.31 -12.00 -6.45
CA SER A 42 -11.14 -12.13 -7.67
C SER A 42 -10.55 -13.10 -8.69
N ASN A 43 -9.23 -13.32 -8.63
CA ASN A 43 -8.51 -14.27 -9.48
C ASN A 43 -8.37 -15.67 -8.84
N GLY A 44 -9.12 -15.97 -7.77
CA GLY A 44 -9.11 -17.27 -7.10
C GLY A 44 -7.86 -17.54 -6.25
N GLY A 45 -7.13 -16.49 -5.87
CA GLY A 45 -6.01 -16.55 -4.94
C GLY A 45 -6.36 -16.06 -3.54
N GLY A 46 -5.46 -16.26 -2.58
CA GLY A 46 -5.54 -15.69 -1.24
C GLY A 46 -4.20 -15.09 -0.85
N VAL A 47 -4.24 -13.91 -0.22
CA VAL A 47 -3.05 -13.17 0.19
C VAL A 47 -2.55 -13.69 1.53
N VAL A 48 -1.29 -14.10 1.58
CA VAL A 48 -0.61 -14.55 2.80
C VAL A 48 0.06 -13.37 3.49
N LYS A 49 0.76 -12.51 2.74
CA LYS A 49 1.53 -11.40 3.29
C LYS A 49 1.62 -10.25 2.29
N ILE A 50 1.54 -9.03 2.79
CA ILE A 50 1.86 -7.80 2.04
C ILE A 50 2.91 -7.07 2.86
N GLU A 51 4.02 -6.69 2.24
CA GLU A 51 5.09 -5.93 2.87
C GLU A 51 5.45 -4.75 1.97
N ARG A 52 5.53 -3.55 2.54
CA ARG A 52 6.13 -2.42 1.84
C ARG A 52 7.64 -2.62 1.81
N VAL A 53 8.26 -2.40 0.66
CA VAL A 53 9.71 -2.50 0.48
C VAL A 53 10.27 -1.20 -0.04
N GLU A 54 11.52 -0.92 0.31
CA GLU A 54 12.24 0.20 -0.27
C GLU A 54 12.43 -0.06 -1.77
N PRO A 55 12.31 0.96 -2.63
CA PRO A 55 12.48 0.81 -4.07
C PRO A 55 13.85 0.26 -4.47
N GLU A 56 14.88 0.65 -3.71
CA GLU A 56 16.28 0.25 -3.89
C GLU A 56 16.48 -1.26 -3.70
N ASP A 57 15.67 -1.89 -2.86
CA ASP A 57 15.67 -3.34 -2.60
C ASP A 57 14.77 -4.11 -3.57
N SER A 58 14.22 -3.43 -4.58
CA SER A 58 13.26 -3.99 -5.53
C SER A 58 13.86 -4.13 -6.93
N PRO A 59 13.36 -5.06 -7.75
CA PRO A 59 13.76 -5.15 -9.16
C PRO A 59 13.30 -3.95 -10.02
N PHE A 60 12.61 -2.98 -9.42
CA PHE A 60 12.13 -1.75 -10.08
C PHE A 60 12.95 -0.53 -9.68
N ALA A 61 14.13 -0.70 -9.08
CA ALA A 61 14.97 0.39 -8.58
C ALA A 61 15.25 1.46 -9.66
N ASP A 62 15.52 1.04 -10.90
CA ASP A 62 15.90 1.94 -11.99
C ASP A 62 14.70 2.67 -12.63
N ASP A 63 13.50 2.07 -12.58
CA ASP A 63 12.25 2.63 -13.14
C ASP A 63 11.38 3.32 -12.08
N PHE A 64 11.90 3.44 -10.86
CA PHE A 64 11.14 4.00 -9.75
C PHE A 64 11.07 5.52 -9.81
N ASN A 65 9.86 6.05 -10.01
CA ASN A 65 9.56 7.45 -9.71
C ASN A 65 9.31 7.60 -8.20
N LYS A 66 9.92 8.61 -7.56
CA LYS A 66 9.86 8.90 -6.11
C LYS A 66 8.46 9.00 -5.50
N SER A 67 7.43 9.10 -6.32
CA SER A 67 6.02 9.15 -5.93
C SER A 67 5.34 7.78 -5.84
N ASN A 68 6.00 6.69 -6.23
CA ASN A 68 5.42 5.36 -6.20
C ASN A 68 5.65 4.67 -4.85
N VAL A 69 4.82 3.71 -4.50
CA VAL A 69 5.06 2.79 -3.37
C VAL A 69 5.38 1.43 -3.98
N VAL A 70 6.26 0.64 -3.38
CA VAL A 70 6.55 -0.72 -3.84
C VAL A 70 6.14 -1.70 -2.74
N TYR A 71 5.39 -2.73 -3.14
CA TYR A 71 4.95 -3.80 -2.26
C TYR A 71 5.57 -5.12 -2.71
N LYS A 72 5.95 -5.95 -1.75
CA LYS A 72 6.23 -7.37 -1.90
C LYS A 72 5.03 -8.15 -1.39
N ILE A 73 4.40 -8.91 -2.27
CA ILE A 73 3.18 -9.64 -1.97
C ILE A 73 3.48 -11.14 -2.03
N THR A 74 3.04 -11.88 -1.01
CA THR A 74 3.04 -13.34 -1.00
C THR A 74 1.59 -13.81 -1.05
N TYR A 75 1.22 -14.60 -2.05
CA TYR A 75 -0.12 -15.13 -2.21
C TYR A 75 -0.11 -16.58 -2.68
N HIS A 76 -1.23 -17.28 -2.48
CA HIS A 76 -1.47 -18.61 -3.05
C HIS A 76 -2.56 -18.50 -4.11
N LYS A 77 -2.49 -19.27 -5.19
CA LYS A 77 -3.55 -19.33 -6.21
C LYS A 77 -3.84 -20.78 -6.54
N ARG A 78 -5.13 -21.15 -6.60
CA ARG A 78 -5.50 -22.50 -7.01
C ARG A 78 -5.44 -22.59 -8.54
N VAL A 79 -4.41 -23.25 -9.07
CA VAL A 79 -4.29 -23.51 -10.51
C VAL A 79 -5.34 -24.55 -10.91
N GLN A 80 -6.28 -24.18 -11.79
CA GLN A 80 -7.39 -25.06 -12.19
C GLN A 80 -6.96 -26.35 -12.92
N ASN A 81 -5.67 -26.54 -13.24
CA ASN A 81 -5.22 -27.67 -14.06
C ASN A 81 -4.09 -28.55 -13.51
N LYS A 82 -3.49 -28.25 -12.34
CA LYS A 82 -2.57 -29.17 -11.64
C LYS A 82 -2.72 -28.95 -10.14
N GLY A 83 -2.89 -30.04 -9.39
CA GLY A 83 -3.22 -30.03 -7.96
C GLY A 83 -2.38 -29.05 -7.15
N ASP A 84 -3.06 -28.33 -6.25
CA ASP A 84 -2.54 -27.43 -5.21
C ASP A 84 -1.07 -26.97 -5.39
N ALA A 85 -0.79 -26.27 -6.50
CA ALA A 85 0.49 -25.62 -6.69
C ALA A 85 0.51 -24.31 -5.89
N ILE A 86 1.46 -24.19 -4.95
CA ILE A 86 1.78 -22.92 -4.29
C ILE A 86 2.82 -22.22 -5.18
N GLU A 87 2.37 -21.35 -6.07
CA GLU A 87 3.24 -20.52 -6.88
C GLU A 87 3.50 -19.19 -6.17
N PHE A 88 4.77 -18.85 -5.95
CA PHE A 88 5.19 -17.60 -5.32
C PHE A 88 5.52 -16.57 -6.41
N TYR A 89 4.74 -15.50 -6.50
CA TYR A 89 5.02 -14.40 -7.44
C TYR A 89 5.27 -13.10 -6.67
N SER A 90 6.40 -12.44 -6.93
CA SER A 90 6.69 -11.09 -6.45
C SER A 90 6.27 -10.07 -7.51
N ILE A 91 5.29 -9.23 -7.20
CA ILE A 91 4.83 -8.15 -8.08
C ILE A 91 5.09 -6.83 -7.37
N GLY A 92 5.85 -5.93 -7.98
CA GLY A 92 5.95 -4.54 -7.52
C GLY A 92 4.74 -3.77 -8.03
N TRP A 93 3.98 -3.18 -7.12
CA TRP A 93 2.74 -2.47 -7.45
C TRP A 93 2.95 -0.97 -7.29
N SER A 94 3.06 -0.23 -8.40
CA SER A 94 3.15 1.23 -8.42
C SER A 94 1.75 1.86 -8.57
N SER A 95 1.39 2.80 -7.70
CA SER A 95 0.10 3.51 -7.70
C SER A 95 -0.19 4.31 -8.98
N ASN A 96 0.81 4.47 -9.87
CA ASN A 96 0.66 5.11 -11.18
C ASN A 96 0.60 4.14 -12.36
N PHE A 97 0.79 2.82 -12.14
CA PHE A 97 0.80 1.84 -13.22
C PHE A 97 -0.51 1.05 -13.28
N LYS A 98 -1.41 1.56 -14.11
CA LYS A 98 -2.67 0.90 -14.49
C LYS A 98 -2.50 -0.12 -15.63
N HIS A 99 -1.28 -0.55 -15.94
CA HIS A 99 -1.04 -1.47 -17.05
C HIS A 99 -0.17 -2.67 -16.67
N ASP A 100 -0.78 -3.84 -16.90
CA ASP A 100 -0.21 -5.16 -17.17
C ASP A 100 1.29 -5.35 -16.97
N VAL A 101 1.64 -6.24 -16.04
CA VAL A 101 2.85 -7.05 -16.15
C VAL A 101 2.47 -8.50 -15.83
N SER A 102 2.28 -9.30 -16.88
CA SER A 102 2.34 -10.77 -16.82
C SER A 102 3.79 -11.20 -17.07
N TYR A 103 4.31 -12.05 -16.19
CA TYR A 103 5.49 -12.89 -16.47
C TYR A 103 5.02 -14.32 -16.72
#